data_AF-A0A2K3MH31-F1
#
_entry.id   AF-A0A2K3MH31-F1
#
_cell.length_a   1.000
_cell.length_b   1.000
_cell.length_c   1.000
_cell.angle_alpha   90.00
_cell.angle_beta   90.00
_cell.angle_gamma   90.00
#
_symmetry.space_group_name_H-M   'P 1'
#
loop_
_entity.id
_entity.type
_entity.pdbx_description
1 polymer ?
#
loop_
_entity_poly.entity_id
_entity_poly.type
_entity_poly.pdbx_seq_one_letter_code
_entity_poly.pdbx_strand_id
1 'polypeptide(L)'
;MPLIIAGASQIPPVRSINFISWGVVGIFFNFYIYKRFKSWWARHTYILSAALDSGIAFMGVLLYFSLQSYDINGPAWWGLEGDDHCPLAICPTAPGVVTEGCPAFF
;
A
#
# COMPACT_ATOMS: atom_id res chain seq x y z
N MET A 1 15.86 -4.45 -10.63
CA MET A 1 14.47 -4.94 -10.84
C MET A 1 13.65 -3.81 -11.42
N PRO A 2 13.02 -3.94 -12.60
CA PRO A 2 12.11 -2.91 -13.07
C PRO A 2 10.92 -2.83 -12.09
N LEU A 3 10.73 -1.68 -11.44
CA LEU A 3 9.61 -1.45 -10.51
C LEU A 3 8.24 -1.80 -11.11
N ILE A 4 8.13 -1.70 -12.43
CA ILE A 4 6.91 -2.00 -13.19
C ILE A 4 6.58 -3.50 -13.16
N ILE A 5 7.60 -4.36 -13.25
CA ILE A 5 7.41 -5.83 -13.21
C ILE A 5 7.26 -6.30 -11.76
N ALA A 6 7.96 -5.66 -10.82
CA ALA A 6 7.84 -5.97 -9.39
C ALA A 6 6.48 -5.54 -8.79
N GLY A 7 5.87 -4.46 -9.28
CA GLY A 7 4.50 -4.08 -8.93
C GLY A 7 3.46 -5.00 -9.58
N ALA A 8 3.72 -5.49 -10.80
CA ALA A 8 2.84 -6.41 -11.51
C ALA A 8 2.88 -7.85 -10.95
N SER A 9 4.01 -8.30 -10.40
CA SER A 9 4.15 -9.63 -9.78
C SER A 9 3.38 -9.78 -8.46
N GLN A 10 2.71 -8.73 -8.01
CA GLN A 10 1.92 -8.70 -6.79
C GLN A 10 0.44 -8.37 -7.05
N ILE A 11 0.02 -8.36 -8.32
CA ILE A 11 -1.38 -8.10 -8.72
C ILE A 11 -2.37 -9.08 -8.07
N PRO A 12 -2.06 -10.39 -7.90
CA PRO A 12 -2.77 -11.22 -6.93
C PRO A 12 -1.88 -11.29 -5.69
N PRO A 13 -2.10 -10.61 -4.55
CA PRO A 13 -3.31 -10.08 -3.94
C PRO A 13 -3.02 -8.72 -3.25
N VAL A 14 -2.34 -7.78 -3.93
CA VAL A 14 -1.93 -6.53 -3.29
C VAL A 14 -3.05 -5.51 -3.38
N ARG A 15 -3.55 -5.13 -2.20
CA ARG A 15 -4.68 -4.21 -2.04
C ARG A 15 -4.50 -2.95 -2.90
N SER A 16 -5.55 -2.63 -3.63
CA SER A 16 -5.63 -1.48 -4.54
C SER A 16 -5.29 -0.14 -3.88
N ILE A 17 -5.52 -0.02 -2.57
CA ILE A 17 -5.08 1.10 -1.72
C ILE A 17 -3.60 1.44 -1.89
N ASN A 18 -2.72 0.44 -1.82
CA ASN A 18 -1.29 0.68 -1.76
C ASN A 18 -0.77 1.21 -3.11
N PHE A 19 -1.33 0.71 -4.21
CA PHE A 19 -1.02 1.17 -5.55
C PHE A 19 -1.53 2.59 -5.82
N ILE A 20 -2.74 2.91 -5.37
CA ILE A 20 -3.30 4.27 -5.50
C ILE A 20 -2.49 5.26 -4.67
N SER A 21 -2.16 4.93 -3.43
CA SER A 21 -1.32 5.78 -2.56
C SER A 21 0.07 6.01 -3.17
N TRP A 22 0.72 4.97 -3.68
CA TRP A 22 2.01 5.10 -4.36
C TRP A 22 1.93 5.99 -5.60
N GLY A 23 0.90 5.81 -6.42
CA GLY A 23 0.65 6.65 -7.60
C GLY A 23 0.39 8.11 -7.26
N VAL A 24 -0.42 8.38 -6.24
CA VAL A 24 -0.72 9.75 -5.76
C VAL A 24 0.53 10.45 -5.26
N VAL A 25 1.35 9.77 -4.45
CA VAL A 25 2.63 10.31 -3.96
C VAL A 25 3.57 10.56 -5.15
N GLY A 26 3.70 9.59 -6.07
CA GLY A 26 4.52 9.73 -7.27
C GLY A 26 4.13 10.93 -8.15
N ILE A 27 2.83 11.13 -8.38
CA ILE A 27 2.29 12.26 -9.16
C ILE A 27 2.51 13.58 -8.42
N PHE A 28 2.28 13.62 -7.10
CA PHE A 28 2.51 14.83 -6.32
C PHE A 28 3.98 15.28 -6.40
N PHE A 29 4.92 14.36 -6.17
CA PHE A 29 6.35 14.68 -6.19
C PHE A 29 6.88 14.97 -7.60
N ASN A 30 6.45 14.23 -8.63
CA ASN A 30 6.93 14.43 -10.01
C ASN A 30 6.22 15.57 -10.76
N PHE A 31 4.98 15.92 -10.43
CA PHE A 31 4.25 16.96 -11.15
C PHE A 31 4.30 18.31 -10.42
N TYR A 32 3.99 18.32 -9.12
CA TYR A 32 3.86 19.59 -8.39
C TYR A 32 5.24 20.18 -8.05
N ILE A 33 6.12 19.37 -7.49
CA ILE A 33 7.42 19.83 -7.00
C ILE A 33 8.39 20.07 -8.17
N TYR A 34 8.37 19.21 -9.18
CA TYR A 34 9.17 19.42 -10.40
C TYR A 34 8.78 20.71 -11.13
N LYS A 35 7.47 21.02 -11.23
CA LYS A 35 6.99 22.22 -11.94
C LYS A 35 7.35 23.51 -11.22
N ARG A 36 7.44 23.50 -9.89
CA ARG A 36 7.73 24.69 -9.07
C ARG A 36 9.22 24.92 -8.81
N PHE A 37 10.03 23.86 -8.64
CA PHE A 37 11.44 23.97 -8.23
C PHE A 37 12.37 22.96 -8.93
N LYS A 38 12.51 23.05 -10.26
CA LYS A 38 13.37 22.17 -11.09
C LYS A 38 14.81 22.01 -10.56
N SER A 39 15.48 23.12 -10.25
CA SER A 39 16.89 23.10 -9.83
C SER A 39 17.08 22.46 -8.44
N TRP A 40 16.15 22.72 -7.52
CA TRP A 40 16.17 22.12 -6.19
C TRP A 40 15.84 20.62 -6.23
N TRP A 41 14.86 20.24 -7.06
CA TRP A 41 14.43 18.86 -7.23
C TRP A 41 15.56 17.97 -7.72
N ALA A 42 16.31 18.39 -8.74
CA ALA A 42 17.43 17.62 -9.27
C ALA A 42 18.51 17.29 -8.21
N ARG A 43 18.67 18.13 -7.17
CA ARG A 43 19.67 17.93 -6.11
C ARG A 43 19.15 17.14 -4.91
N HIS A 44 17.86 17.29 -4.54
CA HIS A 44 17.33 16.76 -3.28
C HIS A 44 16.41 15.54 -3.42
N THR A 45 16.02 15.15 -4.64
CA THR A 45 15.09 14.01 -4.85
C THR A 45 15.66 12.70 -4.28
N TYR A 46 16.98 12.50 -4.37
CA TYR A 46 17.63 11.32 -3.82
C TYR A 46 17.55 11.27 -2.28
N ILE A 47 17.89 12.38 -1.60
CA ILE A 47 17.76 12.50 -0.14
C ILE A 47 16.30 12.31 0.29
N LEU A 48 15.35 12.86 -0.46
CA LEU A 48 13.94 12.79 -0.13
C LEU A 48 13.39 11.36 -0.25
N SER A 49 13.82 10.63 -1.28
CA SER A 49 13.46 9.21 -1.43
C SER A 49 14.01 8.38 -0.27
N ALA A 50 15.27 8.61 0.13
CA ALA A 50 15.89 7.92 1.27
C ALA A 50 15.22 8.29 2.61
N ALA A 51 14.84 9.55 2.78
CA ALA A 51 14.12 10.02 3.96
C ALA A 51 12.70 9.42 4.05
N LEU A 52 12.01 9.24 2.92
CA LEU A 52 10.69 8.61 2.90
C LEU A 52 10.77 7.13 3.31
N ASP A 53 11.74 6.39 2.76
CA ASP A 53 11.92 4.97 3.07
C ASP A 53 12.28 4.72 4.54
N SER A 54 13.26 5.48 5.06
CA SER A 54 13.63 5.42 6.49
C SER A 54 12.53 5.95 7.41
N GLY A 55 11.75 6.95 6.97
CA GLY A 55 10.63 7.50 7.70
C GLY A 55 9.48 6.50 7.90
N ILE A 56 9.20 5.66 6.89
CA ILE A 56 8.21 4.58 7.01
C ILE A 56 8.63 3.58 8.09
N ALA A 57 9.90 3.17 8.09
CA ALA A 57 10.43 2.25 9.10
C ALA A 57 10.32 2.84 10.52
N PHE A 58 10.68 4.12 10.68
CA PHE A 58 10.58 4.82 11.96
C PHE A 58 9.13 4.94 12.44
N MET A 59 8.20 5.29 11.55
CA MET A 59 6.78 5.38 11.87
C MET A 59 6.19 4.02 12.26
N GLY A 60 6.60 2.93 11.63
CA GLY A 60 6.19 1.58 12.02
C GLY A 60 6.57 1.24 13.45
N VAL A 61 7.81 1.55 13.85
CA VAL A 61 8.28 1.35 15.23
C VAL A 61 7.50 2.23 16.21
N LEU A 62 7.28 3.51 15.88
CA LEU A 62 6.50 4.42 16.73
C LEU A 62 5.05 3.95 16.92
N LEU A 63 4.39 3.52 15.84
CA LEU A 63 3.01 3.03 15.89
C LEU A 63 2.91 1.74 16.72
N TYR A 64 3.89 0.86 16.60
CA TYR A 64 3.96 -0.35 17.41
C TYR A 64 4.01 -0.01 18.91
N PHE A 65 4.91 0.89 19.32
CA PHE A 65 5.04 1.26 20.73
C PHE A 65 3.87 2.08 21.27
N SER A 66 3.21 2.89 20.44
CA SER A 66 2.14 3.80 20.89
C SER A 66 0.74 3.21 20.83
N LEU A 67 0.43 2.38 19.83
CA LEU A 67 -0.92 1.80 19.66
C LEU A 67 -0.92 0.29 19.89
N GLN A 68 -0.04 -0.44 19.19
CA GLN A 68 -0.10 -1.90 19.17
C GLN A 68 0.31 -2.55 20.49
N SER A 69 1.16 -1.88 21.27
CA SER A 69 1.54 -2.31 22.63
C SER A 69 0.37 -2.33 23.62
N TYR A 70 -0.68 -1.55 23.37
CA TYR A 70 -1.90 -1.47 24.17
C TYR A 70 -3.07 -2.25 23.56
N ASP A 71 -2.81 -3.08 22.54
CA ASP A 71 -3.81 -3.84 21.77
C ASP A 71 -4.92 -2.96 21.14
N ILE A 72 -4.63 -1.67 20.96
CA ILE A 72 -5.56 -0.73 20.33
C ILE A 72 -5.32 -0.82 18.83
N ASN A 73 -6.11 -1.68 18.18
CA ASN A 73 -6.33 -1.59 16.75
C ASN A 73 -6.93 -0.20 16.49
N GLY A 74 -6.28 0.59 15.64
CA GLY A 74 -6.56 2.01 15.45
C GLY A 74 -8.02 2.34 15.06
N PRO A 75 -8.35 3.61 14.77
CA PRO A 75 -9.70 4.00 14.39
C PRO A 75 -10.18 3.16 13.19
N ALA A 76 -11.43 2.69 13.23
CA ALA A 76 -12.06 1.95 12.15
C ALA A 76 -11.98 2.77 10.86
N TRP A 77 -11.01 2.42 10.02
CA TRP A 77 -10.65 3.14 8.81
C TRP A 77 -10.65 2.16 7.65
N TRP A 78 -11.06 2.64 6.47
CA TRP A 78 -11.20 1.84 5.25
C TRP A 78 -9.90 1.16 4.77
N GLY A 79 -8.74 1.51 5.33
CA GLY A 79 -7.44 0.87 5.08
C GLY A 79 -6.89 0.02 6.24
N LEU A 80 -7.57 -0.02 7.39
CA LEU A 80 -7.17 -0.81 8.57
C LEU A 80 -7.77 -2.22 8.52
N GLU A 81 -9.04 -2.34 8.13
CA GLU A 81 -9.72 -3.61 8.02
C GLU A 81 -9.13 -4.40 6.83
N GLY A 82 -8.71 -5.63 7.11
CA GLY A 82 -8.04 -6.49 6.15
C GLY A 82 -8.94 -7.03 5.04
N ASP A 83 -10.22 -6.68 5.09
CA ASP A 83 -11.21 -7.08 4.11
C ASP A 83 -11.11 -6.18 2.89
N ASP A 84 -10.81 -6.78 1.74
CA ASP A 84 -11.30 -6.22 0.50
C ASP A 84 -12.81 -6.05 0.72
N HIS A 85 -13.34 -4.82 0.59
CA HIS A 85 -14.77 -4.46 0.79
C HIS A 85 -15.76 -5.27 -0.08
N CYS A 86 -15.29 -6.35 -0.71
CA CYS A 86 -16.01 -7.42 -1.36
C CYS A 86 -15.74 -8.75 -0.62
N PRO A 87 -16.76 -9.36 0.04
CA PRO A 87 -16.62 -10.61 0.78
C PRO A 87 -16.25 -11.83 -0.10
N LEU A 88 -16.23 -11.68 -1.43
CA LEU A 88 -15.88 -12.74 -2.39
C LEU A 88 -14.39 -12.76 -2.78
N ALA A 89 -13.60 -11.76 -2.40
CA ALA A 89 -12.18 -11.71 -2.76
C ALA A 89 -11.33 -12.79 -2.05
N ILE A 90 -11.82 -13.28 -0.90
CA ILE A 90 -11.23 -14.38 -0.12
C ILE A 90 -11.52 -15.76 -0.74
N CYS A 91 -12.42 -15.84 -1.71
CA CYS A 91 -12.93 -17.10 -2.23
C CYS A 91 -11.98 -17.72 -3.28
N PRO A 92 -11.67 -19.03 -3.20
CA PRO A 92 -10.89 -19.71 -4.23
C PRO A 92 -11.68 -19.82 -5.53
N THR A 93 -11.10 -19.35 -6.64
CA THR A 93 -11.70 -19.42 -7.99
C THR A 93 -11.38 -20.73 -8.73
N ALA A 94 -10.67 -21.66 -8.08
CA ALA A 94 -10.36 -22.96 -8.64
C ALA A 94 -11.58 -23.90 -8.59
N PRO A 95 -11.93 -24.58 -9.69
CA PRO A 95 -13.07 -25.50 -9.71
C PRO A 95 -12.83 -26.65 -8.71
N GLY A 96 -13.80 -26.86 -7.82
CA GLY A 96 -13.79 -27.98 -6.86
C GLY A 96 -13.33 -27.66 -5.42
N VAL A 97 -12.99 -26.42 -5.07
CA VAL A 97 -12.65 -26.03 -3.70
C VAL A 97 -13.82 -25.27 -3.05
N VAL A 98 -14.59 -25.95 -2.20
CA VAL A 98 -15.74 -25.37 -1.49
C VAL A 98 -15.31 -24.91 -0.10
N THR A 99 -15.49 -23.62 0.20
CA THR A 99 -15.27 -23.01 1.53
C THR A 99 -16.58 -22.40 2.01
N GLU A 100 -16.85 -22.45 3.32
CA GLU A 100 -18.10 -21.93 3.88
C GLU A 100 -18.17 -20.40 3.69
N GLY A 101 -19.17 -19.93 2.93
CA GLY A 101 -19.38 -18.50 2.63
C GLY A 101 -19.10 -18.07 1.18
N CYS A 102 -18.66 -18.97 0.29
CA CYS A 102 -18.32 -18.66 -1.10
C CYS A 102 -19.22 -19.40 -2.12
N PRO A 103 -19.60 -18.79 -3.25
CA PRO A 103 -20.38 -19.47 -4.29
C PRO A 103 -19.54 -20.56 -4.97
N ALA A 104 -20.04 -21.80 -4.94
CA ALA A 104 -19.44 -22.90 -5.68
C ALA A 104 -19.79 -22.78 -7.17
N PHE A 105 -18.82 -22.40 -7.99
CA PHE A 105 -18.95 -22.49 -9.44
C PHE A 105 -18.57 -23.93 -9.84
N PHE A 106 -19.57 -24.69 -10.31
CA PHE A 106 -19.42 -26.01 -10.92
C PHE A 106 -18.61 -25.92 -12.22
#